data_AF-A0A4P9W191-F1
#
_entry.id   AF-A0A4P9W191-F1
#
_cell.length_a   1.000
_cell.length_b   1.000
_cell.length_c   1.000
_cell.angle_alpha   90.00
_cell.angle_beta   90.00
_cell.angle_gamma   90.00
#
_symmetry.space_group_name_H-M   'P 1'
#
loop_
_entity.id
_entity.type
_entity.pdbx_description
1 polymer ?
#
loop_
_entity_poly.entity_id
_entity_poly.type
_entity_poly.pdbx_seq_one_letter_code
_entity_poly.pdbx_strand_id
1 'polypeptide(L)'
;QILVCPIFASLPTSQQTKVFEKAPSGTRKVILSTNVAETSITISGIRYVVDTGMVKVRGYNPRIGIESLNVQPVSKASARQRTGRAGREAAGVCYRLYTEEAFNKLADDTEPEILRCNLSTVILLLRASGVDDVISFDYMDRPARTAIVRALEHLYALGALSDQNKLTDLGRKMAEFPVDPIFAKILIQSKAFKCTEEVISIIAMLSVDPVFFSPHEKREQAAAAKKKFMNYDGDHITFLNVMKGYQAVHADRDWCNENFISPRSLKLAMDIRKQLIQFCEKRDIPSSTTCGTDFEPMLKCFLSGCFQNVATLQPDGTYKTLGTNQVVHIHPSSVLFGRKAPAVFFNELVRTSKQYMRNLCLMQLSWLLDVAPGYYGRSSAESIGSR
;
A
#
# COMPACT_ATOMS: atom_id res chain seq x y z
N GLN A 1 5.91 21.50 34.13
CA GLN A 1 5.78 21.66 32.66
C GLN A 1 5.56 20.29 32.00
N ILE A 2 4.91 20.24 30.84
CA ILE A 2 4.63 18.99 30.10
C ILE A 2 5.32 19.04 28.74
N LEU A 3 6.06 17.99 28.39
CA LEU A 3 6.66 17.78 27.07
C LEU A 3 5.88 16.68 26.35
N VAL A 4 5.22 17.01 25.24
CA VAL A 4 4.43 16.06 24.45
C VAL A 4 5.25 15.56 23.26
N CYS A 5 5.35 14.24 23.10
CA CYS A 5 6.08 13.60 22.01
C CYS A 5 5.18 12.58 21.29
N PRO A 6 4.74 12.83 20.04
CA PRO A 6 4.02 11.84 19.27
C PRO A 6 4.96 10.76 18.71
N ILE A 7 4.46 9.54 18.54
CA ILE A 7 5.15 8.45 17.84
C ILE A 7 4.17 7.56 17.05
N PHE A 8 4.39 7.49 15.74
CA PHE A 8 3.63 6.66 14.81
C PHE A 8 4.51 6.35 13.58
N ALA A 9 4.12 5.33 12.80
CA ALA A 9 4.96 4.77 11.74
C ALA A 9 5.47 5.80 10.71
N SER A 10 4.59 6.70 10.25
CA SER A 10 4.91 7.72 9.24
C SER A 10 5.60 8.99 9.78
N LEU A 11 5.90 9.06 11.08
CA LEU A 11 6.55 10.22 11.68
C LEU A 11 8.02 10.35 11.19
N PRO A 12 8.53 11.55 10.89
CA PRO A 12 9.94 11.72 10.52
C PRO A 12 10.91 11.23 11.60
N THR A 13 12.04 10.63 11.20
CA THR A 13 13.02 10.05 12.13
C THR A 13 13.50 11.05 13.18
N SER A 14 13.76 12.31 12.81
CA SER A 14 14.18 13.35 13.75
C SER A 14 13.16 13.62 14.86
N GLN A 15 11.87 13.39 14.61
CA GLN A 15 10.81 13.52 15.61
C GLN A 15 10.61 12.21 16.39
N GLN A 16 10.79 11.05 15.76
CA GLN A 16 10.78 9.76 16.44
C GLN A 16 11.89 9.67 17.51
N THR A 17 13.09 10.20 17.22
CA THR A 17 14.23 10.17 18.15
C THR A 17 13.96 10.94 19.45
N LYS A 18 13.19 12.03 19.40
CA LYS A 18 12.85 12.86 20.58
C LYS A 18 12.15 12.07 21.69
N VAL A 19 11.48 10.98 21.35
CA VAL A 19 10.79 10.11 22.32
C VAL A 19 11.79 9.38 23.23
N PHE A 20 12.99 9.09 22.72
CA PHE A 20 14.06 8.42 23.47
C PHE A 20 14.91 9.39 24.30
N GLU A 21 14.89 10.68 23.98
CA GLU A 21 15.61 11.70 24.73
C GLU A 21 15.06 11.84 26.17
N LYS A 22 15.97 12.12 27.11
CA LYS A 22 15.61 12.33 28.51
C LYS A 22 14.84 13.64 28.66
N ALA A 23 13.78 13.62 29.46
CA ALA A 23 13.01 14.82 29.73
C ALA A 23 13.88 15.86 30.47
N PRO A 24 13.79 17.17 30.13
CA PRO A 24 14.41 18.22 30.91
C PRO A 24 13.97 18.19 32.39
N SER A 25 14.84 18.66 33.28
CA SER A 25 14.52 18.71 34.73
C SER A 25 13.23 19.51 34.98
N GLY A 26 12.40 19.05 35.93
CA GLY A 26 11.11 19.68 36.24
C GLY A 26 9.99 19.47 35.20
N THR A 27 10.22 18.65 34.17
CA THR A 27 9.26 18.42 33.08
C THR A 27 8.76 16.97 33.05
N ARG A 28 7.45 16.77 32.86
CA ARG A 28 6.85 15.45 32.61
C ARG A 28 6.75 15.20 31.11
N LYS A 29 7.37 14.13 30.63
CA LYS A 29 7.24 13.67 29.23
C LYS A 29 5.97 12.83 29.07
N VAL A 30 5.15 13.17 28.08
CA VAL A 30 3.92 12.46 27.70
C VAL A 30 4.06 12.00 26.26
N ILE A 31 3.99 10.69 26.06
CA ILE A 31 4.20 10.08 24.73
C ILE A 31 2.84 9.67 24.17
N LEU A 32 2.49 10.21 23.01
CA LEU A 32 1.28 9.86 22.28
C LEU A 32 1.64 8.83 21.21
N SER A 33 1.30 7.57 21.45
CA SER A 33 1.76 6.45 20.61
C SER A 33 0.63 5.66 19.98
N THR A 34 0.88 5.10 18.79
CA THR A 34 0.09 3.98 18.27
C THR A 34 0.56 2.66 18.90
N ASN A 35 0.08 1.53 18.41
CA ASN A 35 0.56 0.20 18.81
C ASN A 35 2.06 -0.05 18.55
N VAL A 36 2.80 0.88 17.94
CA VAL A 36 4.26 0.81 17.84
C VAL A 36 4.93 0.70 19.22
N ALA A 37 4.40 1.41 20.23
CA ALA A 37 4.90 1.33 21.61
C ALA A 37 4.51 0.03 22.33
N GLU A 38 3.58 -0.74 21.78
CA GLU A 38 3.04 -1.96 22.39
C GLU A 38 4.02 -3.13 22.30
N THR A 39 4.73 -3.27 21.17
CA THR A 39 5.65 -4.39 20.89
C THR A 39 7.04 -3.90 20.51
N SER A 40 7.15 -3.02 19.52
CA SER A 40 8.37 -2.79 18.73
C SER A 40 9.44 -1.90 19.36
N ILE A 41 9.11 -1.10 20.39
CA ILE A 41 10.07 -0.15 20.97
C ILE A 41 10.07 -0.19 22.50
N THR A 42 11.22 0.10 23.09
CA THR A 42 11.38 0.24 24.54
C THR A 42 11.72 1.68 24.86
N ILE A 43 10.85 2.36 25.60
CA ILE A 43 11.08 3.74 26.01
C ILE A 43 11.27 3.74 27.52
N SER A 44 12.43 4.21 27.95
CA SER A 44 12.78 4.28 29.37
C SER A 44 11.98 5.35 30.13
N GLY A 45 11.77 5.11 31.42
CA GLY A 45 11.09 6.03 32.33
C GLY A 45 9.56 6.04 32.23
N ILE A 46 8.94 5.09 31.53
CA ILE A 46 7.47 4.96 31.53
C ILE A 46 7.02 4.39 32.87
N ARG A 47 6.28 5.19 33.64
CA ARG A 47 5.58 4.74 34.86
C ARG A 47 4.05 4.76 34.76
N TYR A 48 3.52 5.47 33.77
CA TYR A 48 2.08 5.66 33.60
C TYR A 48 1.71 5.32 32.17
N VAL A 49 0.72 4.45 32.01
CA VAL A 49 0.12 4.12 30.71
C VAL A 49 -1.35 4.48 30.74
N VAL A 50 -1.82 5.19 29.72
CA VAL A 50 -3.25 5.44 29.50
C VAL A 50 -3.67 4.64 28.28
N ASP A 51 -4.55 3.66 28.47
CA ASP A 51 -5.01 2.75 27.43
C ASP A 51 -6.46 3.07 27.03
N THR A 52 -6.65 3.47 25.78
CA THR A 52 -7.97 3.73 25.19
C THR A 52 -8.72 2.45 24.83
N GLY A 53 -8.03 1.30 24.80
CA GLY A 53 -8.63 0.01 24.44
C GLY A 53 -8.89 -0.17 22.94
N MET A 54 -8.40 0.73 22.09
CA MET A 54 -8.60 0.68 20.64
C MET A 54 -7.29 0.49 19.88
N VAL A 55 -7.40 -0.10 18.70
CA VAL A 55 -6.29 -0.27 17.74
C VAL A 55 -6.83 -0.13 16.32
N LYS A 56 -5.98 0.34 15.41
CA LYS A 56 -6.31 0.45 14.00
C LYS A 56 -5.63 -0.67 13.24
N VAL A 57 -6.40 -1.56 12.62
CA VAL A 57 -5.91 -2.80 12.00
C VAL A 57 -6.30 -2.82 10.53
N ARG A 58 -5.40 -3.33 9.68
CA ARG A 58 -5.70 -3.59 8.27
C ARG A 58 -6.59 -4.82 8.17
N GLY A 59 -7.70 -4.69 7.46
CA GLY A 59 -8.60 -5.80 7.15
C GLY A 59 -8.91 -5.83 5.66
N TYR A 60 -8.85 -7.02 5.08
CA TYR A 60 -9.12 -7.26 3.67
C TYR A 60 -10.50 -7.89 3.48
N ASN A 61 -11.28 -7.36 2.54
CA ASN A 61 -12.54 -7.98 2.15
C ASN A 61 -12.37 -8.69 0.80
N PRO A 62 -12.33 -10.04 0.77
CA PRO A 62 -12.03 -10.80 -0.44
C PRO A 62 -13.14 -10.76 -1.49
N ARG A 63 -14.38 -10.39 -1.13
CA ARG A 63 -15.49 -10.30 -2.10
C ARG A 63 -15.37 -9.07 -2.99
N ILE A 64 -14.89 -7.98 -2.41
CA ILE A 64 -14.83 -6.67 -3.07
C ILE A 64 -13.40 -6.26 -3.43
N GLY A 65 -12.39 -7.01 -2.94
CA GLY A 65 -10.98 -6.73 -3.19
C GLY A 65 -10.47 -5.47 -2.50
N ILE A 66 -11.15 -4.99 -1.45
CA ILE A 66 -10.84 -3.72 -0.78
C ILE A 66 -10.06 -3.98 0.50
N GLU A 67 -8.97 -3.23 0.65
CA GLU A 67 -8.31 -3.06 1.93
C GLU A 67 -8.96 -1.92 2.73
N SER A 68 -9.26 -2.21 3.98
CA SER A 68 -9.88 -1.27 4.90
C SER A 68 -9.04 -1.15 6.15
N LEU A 69 -9.01 0.06 6.70
CA LEU A 69 -8.26 0.34 7.91
C LEU A 69 -9.25 0.63 9.03
N ASN A 70 -9.67 -0.43 9.73
CA ASN A 70 -10.76 -0.39 10.69
C ASN A 70 -10.21 -0.12 12.09
N VAL A 71 -10.93 0.72 12.85
CA VAL A 71 -10.66 0.90 14.27
C VAL A 71 -11.48 -0.14 15.02
N GLN A 72 -10.82 -0.96 15.83
CA GLN A 72 -11.45 -2.04 16.58
C GLN A 72 -10.90 -2.10 18.01
N PRO A 73 -11.63 -2.74 18.94
CA PRO A 73 -11.12 -3.00 20.28
C PRO A 73 -9.85 -3.86 20.24
N VAL A 74 -8.99 -3.69 21.24
CA VAL A 74 -7.80 -4.53 21.44
C VAL A 74 -8.18 -5.89 22.01
N SER A 75 -7.27 -6.87 21.91
CA SER A 75 -7.37 -8.11 22.65
C SER A 75 -6.93 -7.93 24.12
N LYS A 76 -7.32 -8.86 25.00
CA LYS A 76 -6.83 -8.91 26.38
C LYS A 76 -5.31 -9.06 26.42
N ALA A 77 -4.74 -9.87 25.53
CA ALA A 77 -3.29 -9.99 25.37
C ALA A 77 -2.63 -8.64 25.05
N SER A 78 -3.16 -7.90 24.08
CA SER A 78 -2.68 -6.55 23.71
C SER A 78 -2.80 -5.56 24.87
N ALA A 79 -3.97 -5.51 25.53
CA ALA A 79 -4.17 -4.66 26.70
C ALA A 79 -3.20 -5.00 27.86
N ARG A 80 -2.91 -6.28 28.10
CA ARG A 80 -1.90 -6.73 29.08
C ARG A 80 -0.49 -6.29 28.68
N GLN A 81 -0.13 -6.39 27.40
CA GLN A 81 1.17 -5.90 26.91
C GLN A 81 1.32 -4.39 27.11
N ARG A 82 0.26 -3.61 26.85
CA ARG A 82 0.23 -2.17 27.13
C ARG A 82 0.43 -1.86 28.61
N THR A 83 -0.30 -2.56 29.48
CA THR A 83 -0.11 -2.46 30.94
C THR A 83 1.34 -2.77 31.34
N GLY A 84 1.94 -3.81 30.76
CA GLY A 84 3.33 -4.21 31.00
C GLY A 84 4.36 -3.14 30.66
N ARG A 85 4.03 -2.14 29.83
CA ARG A 85 4.93 -1.01 29.52
C ARG A 85 5.16 -0.08 30.72
N ALA A 86 4.20 0.02 31.64
CA ALA A 86 4.34 0.82 32.86
C ALA A 86 5.23 0.16 33.93
N GLY A 87 5.41 -1.17 33.86
CA GLY A 87 6.05 -1.96 34.91
C GLY A 87 7.47 -2.42 34.60
N ARG A 88 8.13 -1.87 33.57
CA ARG A 88 9.43 -2.39 33.10
C ARG A 88 10.62 -2.05 33.98
N GLU A 89 10.67 -0.82 34.49
CA GLU A 89 11.81 -0.31 35.27
C GLU A 89 11.47 -0.13 36.75
N ALA A 90 10.19 0.10 37.07
CA ALA A 90 9.72 0.32 38.43
C ALA A 90 8.21 0.04 38.52
N ALA A 91 7.67 0.07 39.74
CA ALA A 91 6.22 0.05 39.94
C ALA A 91 5.56 1.22 39.16
N GLY A 92 4.57 0.87 38.36
CA GLY A 92 3.83 1.80 37.50
C GLY A 92 2.33 1.53 37.53
N VAL A 93 1.57 2.44 36.93
CA VAL A 93 0.11 2.42 36.92
C VAL A 93 -0.41 2.43 35.48
N CYS A 94 -1.40 1.61 35.20
CA CYS A 94 -2.11 1.60 33.92
C CYS A 94 -3.56 2.04 34.13
N TYR A 95 -3.94 3.14 33.49
CA TYR A 95 -5.30 3.65 33.45
C TYR A 95 -5.98 3.17 32.18
N ARG A 96 -6.94 2.27 32.32
CA ARG A 96 -7.81 1.82 31.21
C ARG A 96 -9.03 2.72 31.14
N LEU A 97 -9.31 3.27 29.96
CA LEU A 97 -10.46 4.17 29.75
C LEU A 97 -11.76 3.41 29.44
N TYR A 98 -11.87 2.18 29.94
CA TYR A 98 -13.00 1.27 29.73
C TYR A 98 -13.25 0.47 31.01
N THR A 99 -14.48 0.04 31.22
CA THR A 99 -14.88 -0.69 32.43
C THR A 99 -14.27 -2.09 32.48
N GLU A 100 -14.20 -2.66 33.68
CA GLU A 100 -13.77 -4.04 33.86
C GLU A 100 -14.68 -5.03 33.11
N GLU A 101 -16.00 -4.76 33.07
CA GLU A 101 -16.94 -5.55 32.27
C GLU A 101 -16.59 -5.51 30.77
N ALA A 102 -16.25 -4.34 30.23
CA ALA A 102 -15.82 -4.21 28.85
C ALA A 102 -14.51 -4.94 28.57
N PHE A 103 -13.55 -4.91 29.52
CA PHE A 103 -12.30 -5.68 29.43
C PHE A 103 -12.57 -7.19 29.36
N ASN A 104 -13.50 -7.68 30.17
CA ASN A 104 -13.85 -9.11 30.21
C ASN A 104 -14.51 -9.60 28.90
N LYS A 105 -15.18 -8.70 28.17
CA LYS A 105 -15.79 -8.97 26.85
C LYS A 105 -14.79 -8.92 25.67
N LEU A 106 -13.56 -8.44 25.87
CA LEU A 106 -12.56 -8.42 24.81
C LEU A 106 -12.14 -9.85 24.40
N ALA A 107 -11.76 -10.03 23.14
CA ALA A 107 -11.14 -11.28 22.68
C ALA A 107 -9.83 -11.53 23.45
N ASP A 108 -9.52 -12.79 23.75
CA ASP A 108 -8.32 -13.12 24.53
C ASP A 108 -7.04 -12.75 23.75
N ASP A 109 -7.01 -13.13 22.47
CA ASP A 109 -5.88 -12.90 21.56
C ASP A 109 -6.26 -12.07 20.33
N THR A 110 -5.24 -11.48 19.71
CA THR A 110 -5.40 -10.71 18.47
C THR A 110 -5.53 -11.69 17.30
N GLU A 111 -6.52 -11.48 16.44
CA GLU A 111 -6.71 -12.30 15.24
C GLU A 111 -5.42 -12.35 14.39
N PRO A 112 -4.98 -13.53 13.91
CA PRO A 112 -3.83 -13.69 13.04
C PRO A 112 -3.93 -12.92 11.72
N GLU A 113 -2.78 -12.53 11.15
CA GLU A 113 -2.73 -11.74 9.92
C GLU A 113 -3.26 -12.50 8.69
N ILE A 114 -3.00 -13.81 8.60
CA ILE A 114 -3.44 -14.67 7.50
C ILE A 114 -4.97 -14.69 7.33
N LEU A 115 -5.73 -14.45 8.40
CA LEU A 115 -7.19 -14.43 8.35
C LEU A 115 -7.76 -13.11 7.81
N ARG A 116 -6.94 -12.05 7.74
CA ARG A 116 -7.38 -10.67 7.48
C ARG A 116 -6.61 -9.92 6.39
N CYS A 117 -5.68 -10.58 5.68
CA CYS A 117 -4.90 -9.98 4.60
C CYS A 117 -5.24 -10.57 3.22
N ASN A 118 -4.75 -9.93 2.17
CA ASN A 118 -4.79 -10.49 0.82
C ASN A 118 -3.80 -11.66 0.70
N LEU A 119 -4.28 -12.82 0.27
CA LEU A 119 -3.50 -14.05 0.20
C LEU A 119 -2.76 -14.26 -1.13
N SER A 120 -2.95 -13.40 -2.14
CA SER A 120 -2.36 -13.61 -3.49
C SER A 120 -0.85 -13.88 -3.45
N THR A 121 -0.08 -13.09 -2.71
CA THR A 121 1.37 -13.29 -2.57
C THR A 121 1.71 -14.61 -1.87
N VAL A 122 1.02 -14.92 -0.77
CA VAL A 122 1.27 -16.14 0.01
C VAL A 122 0.94 -17.39 -0.80
N ILE A 123 -0.20 -17.38 -1.51
CA ILE A 123 -0.61 -18.50 -2.38
C ILE A 123 0.34 -18.68 -3.55
N LEU A 124 0.83 -17.60 -4.16
CA LEU A 124 1.83 -17.66 -5.22
C LEU A 124 3.13 -18.33 -4.73
N LEU A 125 3.61 -17.96 -3.54
CA LEU A 125 4.82 -18.54 -2.94
C LEU A 125 4.64 -20.01 -2.55
N LEU A 126 3.49 -20.38 -1.98
CA LEU A 126 3.16 -21.78 -1.67
C LEU A 126 3.16 -22.63 -2.94
N ARG A 127 2.54 -22.13 -4.02
CA ARG A 127 2.55 -22.79 -5.34
C ARG A 127 3.96 -22.92 -5.90
N ALA A 128 4.77 -21.88 -5.81
CA ALA A 128 6.17 -21.90 -6.27
C ALA A 128 7.04 -22.88 -5.47
N SER A 129 6.68 -23.14 -4.21
CA SER A 129 7.34 -24.11 -3.34
C SER A 129 6.90 -25.56 -3.58
N GLY A 130 5.98 -25.81 -4.52
CA GLY A 130 5.50 -27.14 -4.90
C GLY A 130 4.25 -27.62 -4.16
N VAL A 131 3.54 -26.73 -3.46
CA VAL A 131 2.24 -27.07 -2.84
C VAL A 131 1.14 -26.97 -3.87
N ASP A 132 0.65 -28.11 -4.36
CA ASP A 132 -0.42 -28.16 -5.36
C ASP A 132 -1.83 -27.95 -4.76
N ASP A 133 -2.10 -28.48 -3.57
CA ASP A 133 -3.38 -28.27 -2.90
C ASP A 133 -3.24 -27.23 -1.78
N VAL A 134 -3.38 -25.97 -2.17
CA VAL A 134 -3.41 -24.84 -1.22
C VAL A 134 -4.69 -24.77 -0.40
N ILE A 135 -5.77 -25.48 -0.79
CA ILE A 135 -7.03 -25.45 -0.04
C ILE A 135 -6.92 -26.38 1.18
N SER A 136 -6.31 -27.55 0.99
CA SER A 136 -6.13 -28.56 2.03
C SER A 136 -4.80 -28.44 2.77
N PHE A 137 -4.00 -27.42 2.48
CA PHE A 137 -2.73 -27.17 3.15
C PHE A 137 -2.91 -27.03 4.68
N ASP A 138 -1.90 -27.48 5.42
CA ASP A 138 -1.91 -27.52 6.89
C ASP A 138 -1.54 -26.15 7.48
N TYR A 139 -2.51 -25.24 7.47
CA TYR A 139 -2.39 -23.93 8.09
C TYR A 139 -2.57 -24.03 9.60
N MET A 140 -1.70 -23.35 10.37
CA MET A 140 -1.88 -23.17 11.82
C MET A 140 -3.24 -22.53 12.13
N ASP A 141 -3.55 -21.42 11.45
CA ASP A 141 -4.86 -20.78 11.43
C ASP A 141 -5.36 -20.73 9.98
N ARG A 142 -6.36 -21.56 9.67
CA ARG A 142 -6.85 -21.71 8.30
C ARG A 142 -7.66 -20.48 7.85
N PRO A 143 -7.26 -19.80 6.76
CA PRO A 143 -8.05 -18.70 6.22
C PRO A 143 -9.36 -19.21 5.59
N ALA A 144 -10.33 -18.31 5.47
CA ALA A 144 -11.61 -18.63 4.85
C ALA A 144 -11.40 -19.14 3.41
N ARG A 145 -12.07 -20.24 3.05
CA ARG A 145 -11.98 -20.84 1.70
C ARG A 145 -12.26 -19.82 0.59
N THR A 146 -13.18 -18.89 0.84
CA THR A 146 -13.49 -17.79 -0.08
C THR A 146 -12.29 -16.88 -0.34
N ALA A 147 -11.44 -16.61 0.66
CA ALA A 147 -10.25 -15.81 0.49
C ALA A 147 -9.19 -16.53 -0.35
N ILE A 148 -8.99 -17.83 -0.12
CA ILE A 148 -8.07 -18.67 -0.90
C ILE A 148 -8.52 -18.74 -2.36
N VAL A 149 -9.79 -19.02 -2.61
CA VAL A 149 -10.36 -19.09 -3.97
C VAL A 149 -10.20 -17.77 -4.70
N ARG A 150 -10.47 -16.64 -4.04
CA ARG A 150 -10.30 -15.30 -4.64
C ARG A 150 -8.84 -14.99 -4.97
N ALA A 151 -7.90 -15.40 -4.12
CA ALA A 151 -6.48 -15.29 -4.43
C ALA A 151 -6.08 -16.15 -5.65
N LEU A 152 -6.59 -17.37 -5.77
CA LEU A 152 -6.38 -18.23 -6.94
C LEU A 152 -6.97 -17.63 -8.23
N GLU A 153 -8.20 -17.13 -8.18
CA GLU A 153 -8.85 -16.44 -9.31
C GLU A 153 -8.05 -15.21 -9.74
N HIS A 154 -7.54 -14.43 -8.78
CA HIS A 154 -6.69 -13.27 -9.05
C HIS A 154 -5.39 -13.69 -9.74
N LEU A 155 -4.69 -14.70 -9.22
CA LEU A 155 -3.45 -15.21 -9.81
C LEU A 155 -3.66 -15.80 -11.21
N TYR A 156 -4.80 -16.48 -11.42
CA TYR A 156 -5.21 -16.96 -12.74
C TYR A 156 -5.44 -15.79 -13.71
N ALA A 157 -6.16 -14.74 -13.29
CA ALA A 157 -6.38 -13.55 -14.11
C ALA A 157 -5.07 -12.83 -14.46
N LEU A 158 -4.08 -12.82 -13.55
CA LEU A 158 -2.74 -12.29 -13.82
C LEU A 158 -1.93 -13.16 -14.81
N GLY A 159 -2.36 -14.40 -15.07
CA GLY A 159 -1.64 -15.38 -15.90
C GLY A 159 -0.55 -16.14 -15.14
N ALA A 160 -0.52 -16.03 -13.81
CA ALA A 160 0.41 -16.79 -12.96
C ALA A 160 0.03 -18.27 -12.86
N LEU A 161 -1.26 -18.57 -13.00
CA LEU A 161 -1.81 -19.93 -13.01
C LEU A 161 -2.43 -20.25 -14.37
N SER A 162 -2.32 -21.51 -14.78
CA SER A 162 -2.95 -22.08 -15.97
C SER A 162 -4.38 -22.56 -15.70
N ASP A 163 -5.12 -22.95 -16.73
CA ASP A 163 -6.48 -23.53 -16.62
C ASP A 163 -6.51 -24.81 -15.77
N GLN A 164 -5.39 -25.53 -15.67
CA GLN A 164 -5.23 -26.72 -14.83
C GLN A 164 -4.79 -26.38 -13.39
N ASN A 165 -4.84 -25.10 -12.99
CA ASN A 165 -4.33 -24.58 -11.72
C ASN A 165 -2.83 -24.84 -11.47
N LYS A 166 -2.05 -25.11 -12.52
CA LYS A 166 -0.58 -25.25 -12.42
C LYS A 166 0.10 -23.91 -12.60
N LEU A 167 1.21 -23.71 -11.89
CA LEU A 167 2.05 -22.52 -12.00
C LEU A 167 2.65 -22.40 -13.41
N THR A 168 2.43 -21.27 -14.06
CA THR A 168 2.98 -20.97 -15.40
C THR A 168 4.42 -20.49 -15.30
N ASP A 169 5.13 -20.40 -16.43
CA ASP A 169 6.47 -19.79 -16.46
C ASP A 169 6.43 -18.31 -16.05
N LEU A 170 5.35 -17.60 -16.37
CA LEU A 170 5.11 -16.25 -15.88
C LEU A 170 4.95 -16.26 -14.35
N GLY A 171 4.14 -17.16 -13.80
CA GLY A 171 3.95 -17.30 -12.35
C GLY A 171 5.23 -17.63 -11.60
N ARG A 172 6.06 -18.54 -12.14
CA ARG A 172 7.41 -18.84 -11.60
C ARG A 172 8.28 -17.59 -11.55
N LYS A 173 8.31 -16.82 -12.66
CA LYS A 173 9.05 -15.56 -12.71
C LYS A 173 8.52 -14.54 -11.70
N MET A 174 7.20 -14.44 -11.55
CA MET A 174 6.58 -13.52 -10.59
C MET A 174 6.95 -13.84 -9.14
N ALA A 175 6.98 -15.13 -8.77
CA ALA A 175 7.25 -15.58 -7.40
C ALA A 175 8.66 -15.23 -6.88
N GLU A 176 9.58 -14.89 -7.77
CA GLU A 176 10.96 -14.55 -7.42
C GLU A 176 11.16 -13.07 -7.11
N PHE A 177 10.21 -12.20 -7.49
CA PHE A 177 10.27 -10.80 -7.13
C PHE A 177 9.67 -10.60 -5.72
N PRO A 178 10.32 -9.84 -4.84
CA PRO A 178 9.82 -9.57 -3.49
C PRO A 178 8.77 -8.44 -3.48
N VAL A 179 7.80 -8.49 -4.40
CA VAL A 179 6.73 -7.49 -4.56
C VAL A 179 5.39 -8.17 -4.76
N ASP A 180 4.30 -7.39 -4.66
CA ASP A 180 2.95 -7.88 -4.96
C ASP A 180 2.89 -8.50 -6.38
N PRO A 181 2.14 -9.60 -6.59
CA PRO A 181 1.99 -10.24 -7.89
C PRO A 181 1.62 -9.27 -9.03
N ILE A 182 0.81 -8.23 -8.76
CA ILE A 182 0.48 -7.20 -9.75
C ILE A 182 1.75 -6.49 -10.23
N PHE A 183 2.59 -6.03 -9.30
CA PHE A 183 3.85 -5.36 -9.61
C PHE A 183 4.86 -6.29 -10.26
N ALA A 184 4.92 -7.55 -9.83
CA ALA A 184 5.79 -8.56 -10.44
C ALA A 184 5.43 -8.78 -11.92
N LYS A 185 4.13 -8.87 -12.25
CA LYS A 185 3.67 -8.96 -13.64
C LYS A 185 4.09 -7.74 -14.45
N ILE A 186 3.87 -6.54 -13.92
CA ILE A 186 4.21 -5.27 -14.59
C ILE A 186 5.72 -5.21 -14.88
N LEU A 187 6.57 -5.58 -13.92
CA LEU A 187 8.03 -5.63 -14.12
C LEU A 187 8.41 -6.57 -15.27
N ILE A 188 7.82 -7.76 -15.33
CA ILE A 188 8.11 -8.74 -16.38
C ILE A 188 7.62 -8.22 -17.75
N GLN A 189 6.45 -7.58 -17.79
CA GLN A 189 5.85 -7.06 -19.03
C GLN A 189 6.52 -5.79 -19.54
N SER A 190 7.22 -5.04 -18.68
CA SER A 190 7.94 -3.81 -19.04
C SER A 190 8.95 -4.01 -20.17
N LYS A 191 9.53 -5.22 -20.29
CA LYS A 191 10.41 -5.62 -21.40
C LYS A 191 9.71 -5.51 -22.76
N ALA A 192 8.44 -5.90 -22.85
CA ALA A 192 7.67 -5.86 -24.10
C ALA A 192 7.25 -4.43 -24.47
N PHE A 193 6.92 -3.61 -23.47
CA PHE A 193 6.50 -2.22 -23.65
C PHE A 193 7.68 -1.22 -23.73
N LYS A 194 8.92 -1.68 -23.53
CA LYS A 194 10.15 -0.88 -23.57
C LYS A 194 10.13 0.31 -22.58
N CYS A 195 9.70 0.07 -21.35
CA CYS A 195 9.55 1.11 -20.30
C CYS A 195 10.08 0.65 -18.93
N THR A 196 11.07 -0.24 -18.93
CA THR A 196 11.59 -0.88 -17.71
C THR A 196 12.11 0.13 -16.67
N GLU A 197 12.86 1.15 -17.10
CA GLU A 197 13.47 2.14 -16.20
C GLU A 197 12.40 2.87 -15.40
N GLU A 198 11.37 3.36 -16.08
CA GLU A 198 10.28 4.11 -15.47
C GLU A 198 9.44 3.22 -14.56
N VAL A 199 9.14 1.99 -15.00
CA VAL A 199 8.36 1.02 -14.24
C VAL A 199 9.04 0.66 -12.92
N ILE A 200 10.34 0.37 -12.93
CA ILE A 200 11.10 0.07 -11.70
C ILE A 200 11.03 1.27 -10.76
N SER A 201 11.26 2.48 -11.27
CA SER A 201 11.23 3.71 -10.49
C SER A 201 9.86 3.96 -9.84
N ILE A 202 8.77 3.75 -10.59
CA ILE A 202 7.40 3.93 -10.09
C ILE A 202 7.04 2.85 -9.05
N ILE A 203 7.36 1.57 -9.30
CA ILE A 203 7.07 0.49 -8.34
C ILE A 203 7.83 0.71 -7.03
N ALA A 204 9.08 1.19 -7.10
CA ALA A 204 9.84 1.54 -5.92
C ALA A 204 9.19 2.68 -5.12
N MET A 205 8.63 3.68 -5.80
CA MET A 205 7.89 4.78 -5.17
C MET A 205 6.53 4.34 -4.60
N LEU A 206 5.85 3.38 -5.24
CA LEU A 206 4.59 2.82 -4.74
C LEU A 206 4.79 1.90 -3.54
N SER A 207 5.98 1.32 -3.37
CA SER A 207 6.32 0.39 -2.29
C SER A 207 6.69 1.08 -0.96
N VAL A 208 6.81 2.41 -0.95
CA VAL A 208 7.17 3.19 0.25
C VAL A 208 6.00 4.00 0.79
N ASP A 209 6.12 4.46 2.03
CA ASP A 209 5.17 5.41 2.62
C ASP A 209 5.05 6.69 1.76
N PRO A 210 3.88 7.37 1.79
CA PRO A 210 3.62 8.54 0.96
C PRO A 210 4.76 9.56 1.00
N VAL A 211 5.30 9.86 -0.19
CA VAL A 211 6.52 10.66 -0.35
C VAL A 211 6.28 12.14 -0.03
N PHE A 212 5.10 12.66 -0.34
CA PHE A 212 4.69 14.02 -0.01
C PHE A 212 4.15 14.09 1.42
N PHE A 213 4.66 15.01 2.22
CA PHE A 213 4.08 15.34 3.52
C PHE A 213 3.55 16.78 3.52
N SER A 214 2.45 17.02 4.21
CA SER A 214 1.81 18.34 4.26
C SER A 214 1.61 18.76 5.72
N PRO A 215 2.55 19.51 6.31
CA PRO A 215 2.37 20.07 7.64
C PRO A 215 1.14 20.98 7.68
N HIS A 216 0.37 20.95 8.76
CA HIS A 216 -0.87 21.74 8.89
C HIS A 216 -0.61 23.24 8.70
N GLU A 217 0.46 23.76 9.28
CA GLU A 217 0.85 25.17 9.21
C GLU A 217 1.36 25.61 7.83
N LYS A 218 1.93 24.69 7.04
CA LYS A 218 2.58 24.98 5.75
C LYS A 218 1.85 24.34 4.56
N ARG A 219 0.54 24.13 4.68
CA ARG A 219 -0.26 23.39 3.69
C ARG A 219 -0.25 24.03 2.30
N GLU A 220 -0.33 25.36 2.22
CA GLU A 220 -0.30 26.08 0.94
C GLU A 220 1.07 25.98 0.27
N GLN A 221 2.16 26.13 1.03
CA GLN A 221 3.53 25.99 0.54
C GLN A 221 3.78 24.56 0.03
N ALA A 222 3.33 23.54 0.78
CA ALA A 222 3.43 22.15 0.36
C ALA A 222 2.64 21.87 -0.94
N ALA A 223 1.44 22.47 -1.08
CA ALA A 223 0.66 22.36 -2.31
C ALA A 223 1.35 23.03 -3.51
N ALA A 224 1.96 24.21 -3.31
CA ALA A 224 2.71 24.92 -4.34
C ALA A 224 3.98 24.15 -4.76
N ALA A 225 4.72 23.56 -3.81
CA ALA A 225 5.86 22.71 -4.10
C ALA A 225 5.45 21.45 -4.88
N LYS A 226 4.36 20.78 -4.46
CA LYS A 226 3.85 19.60 -5.16
C LYS A 226 3.48 19.88 -6.61
N LYS A 227 2.88 21.05 -6.91
CA LYS A 227 2.50 21.45 -8.28
C LYS A 227 3.67 21.43 -9.27
N LYS A 228 4.91 21.65 -8.82
CA LYS A 228 6.11 21.61 -9.67
C LYS A 228 6.36 20.23 -10.29
N PHE A 229 5.93 19.16 -9.61
CA PHE A 229 6.17 17.78 -10.03
C PHE A 229 4.95 17.11 -10.66
N MET A 230 3.78 17.73 -10.54
CA MET A 230 2.52 17.16 -11.00
C MET A 230 2.54 16.94 -12.51
N ASN A 231 2.17 15.74 -12.91
CA ASN A 231 1.80 15.45 -14.28
C ASN A 231 0.29 15.15 -14.35
N TYR A 232 -0.39 15.71 -15.35
CA TYR A 232 -1.82 15.57 -15.52
C TYR A 232 -2.27 14.21 -16.03
N ASP A 233 -1.35 13.40 -16.55
CA ASP A 233 -1.61 12.04 -17.00
C ASP A 233 -1.69 11.05 -15.83
N GLY A 234 -1.18 11.39 -14.64
CA GLY A 234 -1.39 10.58 -13.44
C GLY A 234 -0.38 10.76 -12.30
N ASP A 235 -0.71 10.09 -11.19
CA ASP A 235 0.11 10.04 -9.98
C ASP A 235 1.43 9.30 -10.22
N HIS A 236 1.45 8.26 -11.08
CA HIS A 236 2.67 7.49 -11.37
C HIS A 236 3.75 8.35 -12.01
N ILE A 237 3.36 9.14 -13.01
CA ILE A 237 4.29 10.03 -13.70
C ILE A 237 4.74 11.15 -12.76
N THR A 238 3.86 11.60 -11.87
CA THR A 238 4.24 12.53 -10.79
C THR A 238 5.31 11.93 -9.87
N PHE A 239 5.20 10.65 -9.49
CA PHE A 239 6.24 9.97 -8.70
C PHE A 239 7.56 9.84 -9.47
N LEU A 240 7.49 9.54 -10.77
CA LEU A 240 8.66 9.48 -11.63
C LEU A 240 9.37 10.85 -11.68
N ASN A 241 8.64 11.95 -11.85
CA ASN A 241 9.19 13.30 -11.85
C ASN A 241 9.91 13.64 -10.53
N VAL A 242 9.33 13.25 -9.40
CA VAL A 242 9.95 13.45 -8.08
C VAL A 242 11.26 12.66 -7.98
N MET A 243 11.26 11.40 -8.39
CA MET A 243 12.45 10.55 -8.33
C MET A 243 13.56 11.06 -9.26
N LYS A 244 13.23 11.47 -10.49
CA LYS A 244 14.18 12.08 -11.43
C LYS A 244 14.74 13.39 -10.88
N GLY A 245 13.89 14.24 -10.28
CA GLY A 245 14.32 15.46 -9.60
C GLY A 245 15.29 15.19 -8.45
N TYR A 246 15.00 14.18 -7.62
CA TYR A 246 15.86 13.79 -6.50
C TYR A 246 17.23 13.23 -6.94
N GLN A 247 17.25 12.47 -8.04
CA GLN A 247 18.49 11.96 -8.63
C GLN A 247 19.34 13.08 -9.21
N ALA A 248 18.72 14.07 -9.86
CA ALA A 248 19.42 15.22 -10.45
C ALA A 248 20.14 16.09 -9.42
N VAL A 249 19.59 16.18 -8.19
CA VAL A 249 20.21 16.92 -7.08
C VAL A 249 21.12 16.05 -6.21
N HIS A 250 21.54 14.88 -6.70
CA HIS A 250 22.44 13.96 -6.00
C HIS A 250 21.97 13.59 -4.57
N ALA A 251 20.68 13.31 -4.43
CA ALA A 251 20.07 12.87 -3.17
C ALA A 251 20.12 13.92 -2.04
N ASP A 252 20.17 15.21 -2.38
CA ASP A 252 20.22 16.29 -1.41
C ASP A 252 19.01 16.33 -0.46
N ARG A 253 19.31 16.46 0.83
CA ARG A 253 18.33 16.50 1.91
C ARG A 253 17.64 17.85 2.01
N ASP A 254 18.34 18.94 1.69
CA ASP A 254 17.77 20.28 1.79
C ASP A 254 16.73 20.50 0.68
N TRP A 255 17.01 20.05 -0.54
CA TRP A 255 16.02 19.95 -1.61
C TRP A 255 14.75 19.19 -1.21
N CYS A 256 14.87 18.08 -0.49
CA CYS A 256 13.70 17.33 0.00
C CYS A 256 12.86 18.17 0.98
N ASN A 257 13.51 18.87 1.91
CA ASN A 257 12.84 19.70 2.91
C ASN A 257 12.11 20.88 2.26
N GLU A 258 12.74 21.56 1.30
CA GLU A 258 12.16 22.68 0.54
C GLU A 258 10.94 22.27 -0.28
N ASN A 259 10.95 21.05 -0.83
CA ASN A 259 9.87 20.52 -1.65
C ASN A 259 8.82 19.72 -0.86
N PHE A 260 8.91 19.69 0.47
CA PHE A 260 7.99 18.92 1.34
C PHE A 260 7.93 17.43 1.01
N ILE A 261 9.08 16.87 0.68
CA ILE A 261 9.27 15.46 0.35
C ILE A 261 10.03 14.76 1.47
N SER A 262 9.59 13.56 1.86
CA SER A 262 10.24 12.73 2.86
C SER A 262 11.58 12.18 2.35
N PRO A 263 12.75 12.63 2.88
CA PRO A 263 14.05 12.10 2.47
C PRO A 263 14.20 10.62 2.85
N ARG A 264 13.55 10.17 3.93
CA ARG A 264 13.53 8.76 4.34
C ARG A 264 12.82 7.89 3.32
N SER A 265 11.62 8.30 2.87
CA SER A 265 10.84 7.54 1.91
C SER A 265 11.56 7.47 0.55
N LEU A 266 12.15 8.58 0.11
CA LEU A 266 12.93 8.59 -1.13
C LEU A 266 14.20 7.74 -1.07
N LYS A 267 14.95 7.81 0.04
CA LYS A 267 16.12 6.95 0.22
C LYS A 267 15.74 5.47 0.16
N LEU A 268 14.68 5.08 0.87
CA LEU A 268 14.16 3.71 0.82
C LEU A 268 13.70 3.33 -0.59
N ALA A 269 13.03 4.23 -1.33
CA ALA A 269 12.64 3.99 -2.70
C ALA A 269 13.86 3.80 -3.62
N MET A 270 14.94 4.56 -3.43
CA MET A 270 16.20 4.36 -4.17
C MET A 270 16.86 3.01 -3.86
N ASP A 271 16.82 2.58 -2.59
CA ASP A 271 17.34 1.27 -2.18
C ASP A 271 16.51 0.12 -2.79
N ILE A 272 15.18 0.23 -2.78
CA ILE A 272 14.27 -0.72 -3.43
C ILE A 272 14.50 -0.74 -4.94
N ARG A 273 14.62 0.43 -5.58
CA ARG A 273 14.93 0.54 -7.01
C ARG A 273 16.23 -0.21 -7.36
N LYS A 274 17.28 -0.04 -6.55
CA LYS A 274 18.56 -0.74 -6.75
C LYS A 274 18.39 -2.27 -6.65
N GLN A 275 17.60 -2.76 -5.69
CA GLN A 275 17.30 -4.19 -5.56
C GLN A 275 16.51 -4.71 -6.77
N LEU A 276 15.46 -3.99 -7.19
CA LEU A 276 14.63 -4.37 -8.33
C LEU A 276 15.43 -4.43 -9.63
N ILE A 277 16.40 -3.53 -9.84
CA ILE A 277 17.33 -3.60 -10.98
C ILE A 277 18.10 -4.92 -10.96
N GLN A 278 18.65 -5.33 -9.81
CA GLN A 278 19.39 -6.59 -9.68
C GLN A 278 18.51 -7.81 -10.00
N PHE A 279 17.24 -7.80 -9.59
CA PHE A 279 16.29 -8.86 -9.94
C PHE A 279 15.95 -8.87 -11.44
N CYS A 280 15.79 -7.70 -12.05
CA CYS A 280 15.54 -7.58 -13.49
C CYS A 280 16.73 -8.08 -14.33
N GLU A 281 17.95 -7.70 -13.95
CA GLU A 281 19.18 -8.11 -14.64
C GLU A 281 19.40 -9.62 -14.58
N LYS A 282 19.13 -10.25 -13.42
CA LYS A 282 19.16 -11.71 -13.27
C LYS A 282 18.18 -12.46 -14.19
N ARG A 283 17.22 -11.74 -14.80
CA ARG A 283 16.14 -12.30 -15.63
C ARG A 283 16.14 -11.79 -17.06
N ASP A 284 17.27 -11.23 -17.49
CA ASP A 284 17.44 -10.68 -18.84
C ASP A 284 16.35 -9.63 -19.18
N ILE A 285 15.88 -8.90 -18.16
CA ILE A 285 14.99 -7.76 -18.32
C ILE A 285 15.87 -6.52 -18.37
N PRO A 286 15.97 -5.83 -19.52
CA PRO A 286 16.88 -4.71 -19.70
C PRO A 286 16.44 -3.52 -18.85
N SER A 287 17.16 -3.27 -17.75
CA SER A 287 16.87 -2.24 -16.74
C SER A 287 17.00 -0.80 -17.26
N SER A 288 17.75 -0.60 -18.34
CA SER A 288 18.03 0.71 -18.95
C SER A 288 17.07 1.12 -20.07
N THR A 289 16.07 0.29 -20.39
CA THR A 289 15.12 0.61 -21.47
C THR A 289 14.12 1.65 -21.00
N THR A 290 14.03 2.77 -21.73
CA THR A 290 13.20 3.93 -21.42
C THR A 290 12.14 4.15 -22.49
N CYS A 291 10.94 4.58 -22.08
CA CYS A 291 9.90 5.04 -23.01
C CYS A 291 10.07 6.50 -23.46
N GLY A 292 11.12 7.19 -22.99
CA GLY A 292 11.43 8.57 -23.35
C GLY A 292 10.38 9.55 -22.82
N THR A 293 9.83 10.38 -23.70
CA THR A 293 8.81 11.40 -23.36
C THR A 293 7.39 10.90 -23.56
N ASP A 294 7.19 9.78 -24.26
CA ASP A 294 5.89 9.17 -24.44
C ASP A 294 5.61 8.19 -23.31
N PHE A 295 4.63 8.52 -22.47
CA PHE A 295 4.25 7.71 -21.31
C PHE A 295 3.16 6.68 -21.64
N GLU A 296 2.57 6.70 -22.83
CA GLU A 296 1.51 5.74 -23.19
C GLU A 296 1.95 4.27 -23.07
N PRO A 297 3.14 3.84 -23.55
CA PRO A 297 3.62 2.46 -23.38
C PRO A 297 3.77 2.08 -21.91
N MET A 298 4.20 3.02 -21.06
CA MET A 298 4.32 2.81 -19.62
C MET A 298 2.95 2.67 -18.96
N LEU A 299 1.98 3.52 -19.30
CA LEU A 299 0.62 3.42 -18.79
C LEU A 299 -0.07 2.10 -19.21
N LYS A 300 0.10 1.66 -20.47
CA LYS A 300 -0.37 0.34 -20.93
C LYS A 300 0.30 -0.81 -20.17
N CYS A 301 1.60 -0.70 -19.87
CA CYS A 301 2.32 -1.68 -19.06
C CYS A 301 1.80 -1.74 -17.61
N PHE A 302 1.48 -0.61 -16.99
CA PHE A 302 0.84 -0.64 -15.66
C PHE A 302 -0.58 -1.22 -15.73
N LEU A 303 -1.33 -0.86 -16.77
CA LEU A 303 -2.68 -1.37 -16.99
C LEU A 303 -2.70 -2.88 -17.16
N SER A 304 -1.68 -3.51 -17.75
CA SER A 304 -1.64 -4.97 -17.91
C SER A 304 -1.53 -5.74 -16.59
N GLY A 305 -1.06 -5.10 -15.51
CA GLY A 305 -1.16 -5.61 -14.14
C GLY A 305 -2.43 -5.16 -13.43
N CYS A 306 -2.76 -3.87 -13.54
CA CYS A 306 -3.88 -3.24 -12.84
C CYS A 306 -5.22 -3.32 -13.59
N PHE A 307 -5.37 -4.22 -14.56
CA PHE A 307 -6.55 -4.25 -15.46
C PHE A 307 -7.86 -4.52 -14.73
N GLN A 308 -7.85 -5.14 -13.54
CA GLN A 308 -9.03 -5.32 -12.70
C GLN A 308 -9.40 -4.05 -11.91
N ASN A 309 -8.44 -3.14 -11.73
CA ASN A 309 -8.54 -1.93 -10.92
C ASN A 309 -8.81 -0.71 -11.81
N VAL A 310 -9.93 -0.74 -12.53
CA VAL A 310 -10.33 0.30 -13.48
C VAL A 310 -11.65 0.91 -13.06
N ALA A 311 -11.78 2.22 -13.17
CA ALA A 311 -13.01 2.95 -12.91
C ALA A 311 -13.34 3.95 -14.02
N THR A 312 -14.63 4.14 -14.26
CA THR A 312 -15.16 5.06 -15.27
C THR A 312 -16.07 6.10 -14.67
N LEU A 313 -15.99 7.32 -15.20
CA LEU A 313 -16.87 8.42 -14.83
C LEU A 313 -18.29 8.16 -15.37
N GLN A 314 -19.26 8.24 -14.48
CA GLN A 314 -20.67 8.07 -14.78
C GLN A 314 -21.32 9.44 -15.10
N PRO A 315 -22.47 9.46 -15.79
CA PRO A 315 -23.20 10.70 -16.10
C PRO A 315 -23.60 11.52 -14.88
N ASP A 316 -23.83 10.86 -13.74
CA ASP A 316 -24.14 11.49 -12.44
C ASP A 316 -22.91 12.15 -11.77
N GLY A 317 -21.72 12.02 -12.38
CA GLY A 317 -20.46 12.55 -11.85
C GLY A 317 -19.75 11.66 -10.84
N THR A 318 -20.30 10.48 -10.52
CA THR A 318 -19.63 9.48 -9.69
C THR A 318 -18.68 8.60 -10.52
N TYR A 319 -17.71 7.93 -9.88
CA TYR A 319 -16.92 6.90 -10.56
C TYR A 319 -17.43 5.52 -10.15
N LYS A 320 -17.46 4.59 -11.10
CA LYS A 320 -17.77 3.18 -10.84
C LYS A 320 -16.67 2.27 -11.33
N THR A 321 -16.35 1.25 -10.54
CA THR A 321 -15.38 0.21 -10.93
C THR A 321 -15.97 -0.69 -12.01
N LEU A 322 -15.17 -1.07 -13.02
CA LEU A 322 -15.65 -1.94 -14.11
C LEU A 322 -15.92 -3.38 -13.63
N GLY A 323 -15.09 -3.92 -12.73
CA GLY A 323 -15.24 -5.30 -12.27
C GLY A 323 -16.35 -5.51 -11.22
N THR A 324 -16.51 -4.58 -10.28
CA THR A 324 -17.42 -4.74 -9.12
C THR A 324 -18.62 -3.80 -9.13
N ASN A 325 -18.70 -2.87 -10.10
CA ASN A 325 -19.75 -1.85 -10.21
C ASN A 325 -19.94 -1.01 -8.93
N GLN A 326 -18.86 -0.80 -8.18
CA GLN A 326 -18.87 -0.08 -6.92
C GLN A 326 -18.64 1.41 -7.13
N VAL A 327 -19.41 2.23 -6.42
CA VAL A 327 -19.21 3.67 -6.40
C VAL A 327 -17.94 4.00 -5.61
N VAL A 328 -16.99 4.63 -6.30
CA VAL A 328 -15.68 4.98 -5.79
C VAL A 328 -15.38 6.45 -6.04
N HIS A 329 -14.45 7.01 -5.28
CA HIS A 329 -14.07 8.41 -5.37
C HIS A 329 -12.55 8.57 -5.53
N ILE A 330 -12.11 9.61 -6.24
CA ILE A 330 -10.70 9.96 -6.32
C ILE A 330 -10.24 10.45 -4.93
N HIS A 331 -9.16 9.88 -4.40
CA HIS A 331 -8.61 10.34 -3.11
C HIS A 331 -8.05 11.77 -3.21
N PRO A 332 -8.24 12.64 -2.21
CA PRO A 332 -7.75 14.02 -2.22
C PRO A 332 -6.24 14.20 -2.37
N SER A 333 -5.46 13.14 -2.18
CA SER A 333 -4.01 13.17 -2.40
C SER A 333 -3.60 13.03 -3.86
N SER A 334 -4.50 12.58 -4.74
CA SER A 334 -4.20 12.38 -6.15
C SER A 334 -4.11 13.71 -6.91
N VAL A 335 -3.25 13.78 -7.92
CA VAL A 335 -3.20 14.90 -8.87
C VAL A 335 -4.46 15.02 -9.73
N LEU A 336 -5.23 13.93 -9.85
CA LEU A 336 -6.50 13.89 -10.57
C LEU A 336 -7.69 14.34 -9.70
N PHE A 337 -7.47 14.69 -8.44
CA PHE A 337 -8.55 15.15 -7.57
C PHE A 337 -9.21 16.43 -8.11
N GLY A 338 -10.53 16.42 -8.20
CA GLY A 338 -11.31 17.53 -8.78
C GLY A 338 -11.41 17.52 -10.31
N ARG A 339 -10.73 16.60 -11.00
CA ARG A 339 -10.84 16.43 -12.46
C ARG A 339 -11.87 15.37 -12.82
N LYS A 340 -12.53 15.59 -13.96
CA LYS A 340 -13.49 14.66 -14.57
C LYS A 340 -12.80 13.91 -15.70
N ALA A 341 -12.02 12.89 -15.35
CA ALA A 341 -11.38 11.99 -16.30
C ALA A 341 -12.38 10.89 -16.72
N PRO A 342 -12.58 10.61 -18.02
CA PRO A 342 -13.54 9.59 -18.46
C PRO A 342 -13.26 8.17 -17.91
N ALA A 343 -11.98 7.77 -17.90
CA ALA A 343 -11.54 6.48 -17.39
C ALA A 343 -10.17 6.60 -16.71
N VAL A 344 -10.01 5.86 -15.62
CA VAL A 344 -8.79 5.81 -14.81
C VAL A 344 -8.51 4.38 -14.35
N PHE A 345 -7.25 4.03 -14.20
CA PHE A 345 -6.86 2.87 -13.39
C PHE A 345 -6.21 3.32 -12.08
N PHE A 346 -6.24 2.46 -11.08
CA PHE A 346 -5.72 2.74 -9.74
C PHE A 346 -4.96 1.53 -9.18
N ASN A 347 -4.07 1.74 -8.21
CA ASN A 347 -3.36 0.63 -7.55
C ASN A 347 -4.11 0.12 -6.33
N GLU A 348 -4.67 1.04 -5.54
CA GLU A 348 -5.26 0.72 -4.26
C GLU A 348 -6.66 1.31 -4.13
N LEU A 349 -7.55 0.52 -3.55
CA LEU A 349 -8.87 0.95 -3.12
C LEU A 349 -8.92 0.90 -1.59
N VAL A 350 -9.03 2.06 -0.96
CA VAL A 350 -9.00 2.20 0.50
C VAL A 350 -10.35 2.69 0.99
N ARG A 351 -10.93 1.99 1.97
CA ARG A 351 -12.16 2.44 2.64
C ARG A 351 -11.84 3.21 3.92
N THR A 352 -12.31 4.46 3.98
CA THR A 352 -12.37 5.26 5.22
C THR A 352 -13.83 5.65 5.49
N SER A 353 -14.22 6.91 5.27
CA SER A 353 -15.63 7.35 5.28
C SER A 353 -16.34 6.99 3.97
N LYS A 354 -15.61 7.10 2.85
CA LYS A 354 -16.02 6.66 1.51
C LYS A 354 -14.96 5.70 0.96
N GLN A 355 -15.28 5.08 -0.18
CA GLN A 355 -14.31 4.27 -0.92
C GLN A 355 -13.47 5.20 -1.80
N TYR A 356 -12.16 5.22 -1.54
CA TYR A 356 -11.23 6.10 -2.23
C TYR A 356 -10.19 5.32 -3.02
N MET A 357 -10.10 5.62 -4.32
CA MET A 357 -9.04 5.16 -5.20
C MET A 357 -7.76 5.96 -4.94
N ARG A 358 -6.60 5.31 -4.91
CA ARG A 358 -5.29 5.93 -4.74
C ARG A 358 -4.32 5.54 -5.85
N ASN A 359 -3.36 6.43 -6.11
CA ASN A 359 -2.32 6.29 -7.13
C ASN A 359 -2.93 6.08 -8.52
N LEU A 360 -3.67 7.09 -9.00
CA LEU A 360 -4.47 6.99 -10.21
C LEU A 360 -3.73 7.52 -11.43
N CYS A 361 -3.98 6.91 -12.57
CA CYS A 361 -3.53 7.40 -13.87
C CYS A 361 -4.67 7.38 -14.89
N LEU A 362 -4.57 8.27 -15.88
CA LEU A 362 -5.48 8.30 -17.01
C LEU A 362 -5.29 7.05 -17.87
N MET A 363 -6.38 6.62 -18.51
CA MET A 363 -6.33 5.57 -19.52
C MET A 363 -7.42 5.72 -20.57
N GLN A 364 -7.24 5.02 -21.68
CA GLN A 364 -8.26 4.83 -22.69
C GLN A 364 -8.87 3.43 -22.56
N LEU A 365 -10.20 3.33 -22.64
CA LEU A 365 -10.90 2.05 -22.51
C LEU A 365 -10.53 1.04 -23.60
N SER A 366 -10.13 1.52 -24.78
CA SER A 366 -9.63 0.69 -25.89
C SER A 366 -8.43 -0.17 -25.48
N TRP A 367 -7.55 0.35 -24.61
CA TRP A 367 -6.33 -0.35 -24.19
C TRP A 367 -6.63 -1.65 -23.42
N LEU A 368 -7.82 -1.80 -22.83
CA LEU A 368 -8.18 -3.00 -22.06
C LEU A 368 -8.24 -4.26 -22.93
N LEU A 369 -8.70 -4.11 -24.18
CA LEU A 369 -8.75 -5.21 -25.14
C LEU A 369 -7.36 -5.62 -25.59
N ASP A 370 -6.42 -4.67 -25.66
CA ASP A 370 -5.03 -4.93 -26.02
C ASP A 370 -4.27 -5.63 -24.88
N VAL A 371 -4.43 -5.15 -23.64
CA VAL A 371 -3.60 -5.59 -22.51
C VAL A 371 -4.15 -6.82 -21.77
N ALA A 372 -5.47 -7.04 -21.82
CA ALA A 372 -6.14 -8.13 -21.11
C ALA A 372 -7.33 -8.70 -21.90
N PRO A 373 -7.11 -9.20 -23.14
CA PRO A 373 -8.18 -9.71 -24.01
C PRO A 373 -8.93 -10.90 -23.39
N GLY A 374 -8.25 -11.77 -22.62
CA GLY A 374 -8.91 -12.91 -21.97
C GLY A 374 -9.94 -12.51 -20.90
N TYR A 375 -9.74 -11.35 -20.26
CA TYR A 375 -10.63 -10.86 -19.20
C TYR A 375 -11.76 -10.00 -19.77
N TYR A 376 -11.44 -9.05 -20.65
CA TYR A 376 -12.41 -8.12 -21.21
C TYR A 376 -13.07 -8.63 -22.49
N GLY A 377 -12.36 -9.38 -23.33
CA GLY A 377 -12.87 -9.88 -24.60
C GLY A 377 -13.98 -10.93 -24.47
N ARG A 378 -14.05 -11.67 -23.34
CA ARG A 378 -15.19 -12.55 -23.03
C ARG A 378 -16.39 -11.77 -22.48
N SER A 379 -16.15 -10.75 -21.66
CA SER A 379 -17.20 -9.93 -21.05
C SER A 379 -17.93 -9.03 -22.07
N SER A 380 -17.22 -8.60 -23.12
CA SER A 380 -17.80 -7.84 -24.24
C SER A 380 -18.89 -8.57 -25.02
N ALA A 381 -18.92 -9.90 -25.02
CA ALA A 381 -19.99 -10.64 -25.71
C ALA A 381 -21.33 -10.58 -24.96
N GLU A 382 -21.32 -10.41 -23.63
CA GLU A 382 -22.54 -10.34 -22.81
C GLU A 382 -22.98 -8.89 -22.52
N SER A 383 -22.08 -7.91 -22.53
CA SER A 383 -22.41 -6.51 -22.19
C SER A 383 -22.51 -5.55 -23.38
N ILE A 384 -22.20 -5.97 -24.61
CA ILE A 384 -22.38 -5.15 -25.83
C ILE A 384 -23.72 -5.47 -26.52
N GLY A 385 -24.43 -6.52 -26.08
CA GLY A 385 -25.77 -6.89 -26.57
C GLY A 385 -26.94 -6.14 -25.93
N SER A 386 -26.69 -5.16 -25.06
CA SER A 386 -27.74 -4.32 -24.47
C SER A 386 -27.29 -2.86 -24.39
N ARG A 387 -27.32 -2.19 -25.54
CA ARG A 387 -27.47 -0.73 -25.63
C ARG A 387 -28.71 -0.41 -26.43
#